data_AF-C0XTU5-F1
#
_entry.id   AF-C0XTU5-F1
#
_cell.length_a   1.000
_cell.length_b   1.000
_cell.length_c   1.000
_cell.angle_alpha   90.00
_cell.angle_beta   90.00
_cell.angle_gamma   90.00
#
_symmetry.space_group_name_H-M   'P 1'
#
loop_
_entity.id
_entity.type
_entity.pdbx_description
1 polymer ?
#
loop_
_entity_poly.entity_id
_entity_poly.type
_entity_poly.pdbx_seq_one_letter_code
_entity_poly.pdbx_strand_id
1 'polypeptide(L)'
;MGIFSGRHFPRDIILWAVRWYCRYGVSYRDLEEMMTERGVPVDHTTIYRWVQKYAPELDKHTRWYRQVPDWQARSWRVDETYIRVGGTWCYLYR
;
A
#
# COMPACT_ATOMS: atom_id res chain seq x y z
N MET A 1 17.40 -16.55 7.58
CA MET A 1 17.78 -15.13 7.76
C MET A 1 16.52 -14.27 7.67
N GLY A 2 16.32 -13.31 8.58
CA GLY A 2 15.11 -12.48 8.58
C GLY A 2 15.04 -11.52 7.38
N ILE A 3 13.84 -11.13 6.95
CA ILE A 3 13.61 -10.27 5.75
C ILE A 3 14.30 -8.89 5.87
N PHE A 4 14.67 -8.49 7.09
CA PHE A 4 15.36 -7.24 7.42
C PHE A 4 16.87 -7.39 7.73
N SER A 5 17.43 -8.60 7.67
CA SER A 5 18.87 -8.79 7.95
C SER A 5 19.73 -8.12 6.89
N GLY A 6 20.77 -7.38 7.31
CA GLY A 6 21.72 -6.71 6.41
C GLY A 6 21.22 -5.38 5.83
N ARG A 7 20.20 -4.74 6.43
CA ARG A 7 19.75 -3.40 6.04
C ARG A 7 20.46 -2.33 6.87
N HIS A 8 20.78 -1.20 6.21
CA HIS A 8 21.35 -0.02 6.86
C HIS A 8 20.39 0.63 7.86
N PHE A 9 19.09 0.60 7.55
CA PHE A 9 18.05 1.19 8.40
C PHE A 9 17.40 0.12 9.29
N PRO A 10 17.04 0.48 10.54
CA PRO A 10 16.31 -0.41 11.43
C PRO A 10 14.95 -0.75 10.85
N ARG A 11 14.46 -1.95 11.18
CA ARG A 11 13.20 -2.50 10.66
C ARG A 11 12.01 -1.56 10.89
N ASP A 12 11.99 -0.84 12.02
CA ASP A 12 10.85 -0.03 12.43
C ASP A 12 10.69 1.21 11.54
N ILE A 13 11.80 1.79 11.07
CA ILE A 13 11.79 2.91 10.10
C ILE A 13 11.26 2.43 8.74
N ILE A 14 11.76 1.28 8.28
CA ILE A 14 11.34 0.69 6.99
C ILE A 14 9.84 0.38 7.02
N LEU A 15 9.37 -0.27 8.09
CA LEU A 15 7.96 -0.61 8.27
C LEU A 15 7.08 0.63 8.38
N TRP A 16 7.58 1.69 9.05
CA TRP A 16 6.86 2.96 9.15
C TRP A 16 6.62 3.56 7.76
N ALA A 17 7.66 3.70 6.93
CA ALA A 17 7.53 4.22 5.55
C ALA A 17 6.53 3.41 4.72
N VAL A 18 6.72 2.09 4.69
CA VAL A 18 5.90 1.19 3.86
C VAL A 18 4.44 1.20 4.33
N ARG A 19 4.19 1.25 5.65
CA ARG A 19 2.83 1.36 6.20
C ARG A 19 2.14 2.65 5.76
N TRP A 20 2.82 3.79 5.81
CA TRP A 20 2.22 5.07 5.43
C TRP A 20 1.90 5.13 3.94
N TYR A 21 2.79 4.61 3.10
CA TYR A 21 2.51 4.44 1.68
C TYR A 21 1.27 3.55 1.45
N CYS A 22 1.25 2.34 2.01
CA CYS A 22 0.18 1.37 1.76
C CYS A 22 -1.18 1.77 2.36
N ARG A 23 -1.22 2.48 3.49
CA ARG A 23 -2.46 2.82 4.19
C ARG A 23 -3.09 4.13 3.74
N TYR A 24 -2.26 5.15 3.49
CA TYR A 24 -2.74 6.52 3.26
C TYR A 24 -2.43 7.05 1.86
N GLY A 25 -1.72 6.30 1.02
CA GLY A 25 -1.41 6.72 -0.35
C GLY A 25 -0.48 7.94 -0.44
N VAL A 26 0.34 8.18 0.60
CA VAL A 26 1.31 9.28 0.66
C VAL A 26 2.34 9.11 -0.46
N SER A 27 2.73 10.19 -1.14
CA SER A 27 3.74 10.10 -2.20
C SER A 27 5.11 9.77 -1.63
N TYR A 28 6.01 9.22 -2.46
CA TYR A 28 7.37 8.89 -2.01
C TYR A 28 8.18 10.13 -1.60
N ARG A 29 7.91 11.28 -2.21
CA ARG A 29 8.58 12.55 -1.88
C ARG A 29 8.09 13.12 -0.55
N ASP A 30 6.78 13.07 -0.31
CA ASP A 30 6.24 13.50 0.98
C ASP A 30 6.75 12.57 2.10
N LEU A 31 6.90 11.27 1.85
CA LEU A 31 7.52 10.35 2.81
C LEU A 31 8.98 10.67 3.10
N GLU A 32 9.75 11.08 2.08
CA GLU A 32 11.13 11.55 2.24
C GLU A 32 11.19 12.80 3.13
N GLU A 33 10.31 13.78 2.90
CA GLU A 33 10.20 14.98 3.74
C GLU A 33 9.81 14.62 5.19
N MET A 34 8.78 13.78 5.38
CA MET A 34 8.34 13.31 6.70
C MET A 34 9.41 12.50 7.46
N MET A 35 10.31 11.82 6.75
CA MET A 35 11.43 11.11 7.35
C MET A 35 12.56 12.07 7.71
N THR A 36 12.82 13.05 6.86
CA THR A 36 13.80 14.11 7.10
C THR A 36 13.43 14.95 8.33
N GLU A 37 12.14 15.31 8.49
CA GLU A 37 11.63 15.99 9.68
C GLU A 37 11.85 15.19 10.98
N ARG A 38 11.86 13.85 10.89
CA ARG A 38 12.15 12.95 12.00
C ARG A 38 13.64 12.70 12.23
N GLY A 39 14.51 13.38 11.49
CA GLY A 39 15.96 13.23 11.58
C GLY A 39 16.51 11.99 10.88
N VAL A 40 15.72 11.37 9.98
CA VAL A 40 16.14 10.20 9.21
C VAL A 40 16.19 10.58 7.73
N PRO A 41 17.32 11.08 7.21
CA PRO A 41 17.42 11.43 5.80
C PRO A 41 17.39 10.16 4.93
N VAL A 42 16.33 9.99 4.14
CA VAL A 42 16.14 8.85 3.23
C VAL A 42 15.60 9.35 1.91
N ASP A 43 16.31 9.08 0.83
CA ASP A 43 15.87 9.42 -0.52
C ASP A 43 14.61 8.62 -0.92
N HIS A 44 13.66 9.27 -1.61
CA HIS A 44 12.41 8.66 -2.09
C HIS A 44 12.62 7.37 -2.91
N THR A 45 13.73 7.22 -3.64
CA THR A 45 14.02 5.98 -4.39
C THR A 45 14.33 4.80 -3.47
N THR A 46 14.87 5.06 -2.27
CA THR A 46 15.10 4.03 -1.25
C THR A 46 13.79 3.57 -0.66
N ILE A 47 12.87 4.50 -0.39
CA ILE A 47 11.51 4.18 0.08
C ILE A 47 10.76 3.37 -0.99
N TYR A 48 10.86 3.74 -2.27
CA TYR A 48 10.30 2.98 -3.38
C TYR A 48 10.81 1.52 -3.38
N ARG A 49 12.12 1.31 -3.26
CA ARG A 49 12.72 -0.04 -3.18
C ARG A 49 12.24 -0.83 -1.96
N TRP A 50 11.97 -0.16 -0.83
CA TRP A 50 11.37 -0.82 0.33
C TRP A 50 9.94 -1.24 0.08
N VAL A 51 9.11 -0.36 -0.48
CA VAL A 51 7.72 -0.68 -0.81
C VAL A 51 7.65 -1.87 -1.75
N GLN A 52 8.44 -1.88 -2.83
CA GLN A 52 8.49 -3.00 -3.77
C GLN A 52 8.86 -4.34 -3.11
N LYS A 53 9.79 -4.34 -2.15
CA LYS A 53 10.21 -5.57 -1.49
C LYS A 53 9.26 -6.02 -0.37
N TYR A 54 8.83 -5.09 0.47
CA TYR A 54 8.17 -5.38 1.74
C TYR A 54 6.64 -5.33 1.67
N ALA A 55 6.05 -4.55 0.77
CA ALA A 55 4.60 -4.51 0.64
C ALA A 55 3.98 -5.87 0.28
N PRO A 56 4.54 -6.68 -0.65
CA PRO A 56 4.01 -8.02 -0.93
C PRO A 56 4.12 -8.97 0.27
N GLU A 57 5.21 -8.88 1.04
CA GLU A 57 5.40 -9.70 2.24
C GLU A 57 4.40 -9.32 3.35
N LEU A 58 4.20 -8.03 3.58
CA LEU A 58 3.17 -7.54 4.51
C LEU A 58 1.77 -7.98 4.07
N ASP A 59 1.49 -7.97 2.77
CA ASP A 59 0.21 -8.41 2.24
C ASP A 59 0.00 -9.92 2.48
N LYS A 60 0.99 -10.78 2.20
CA LYS A 60 0.93 -12.22 2.50
C LYS A 60 0.60 -12.49 3.97
N HIS A 61 1.25 -11.79 4.89
CA HIS A 61 1.02 -11.94 6.33
C HIS A 61 -0.34 -11.38 6.78
N THR A 62 -0.84 -10.33 6.13
CA THR A 62 -2.09 -9.67 6.52
C THR A 62 -3.31 -10.27 5.80
N ARG A 63 -3.10 -11.03 4.73
CA ARG A 63 -4.16 -11.58 3.87
C ARG A 63 -5.20 -12.37 4.65
N TRP A 64 -4.78 -13.15 5.66
CA TRP A 64 -5.69 -13.91 6.51
C TRP A 64 -6.72 -13.03 7.23
N TYR A 65 -6.32 -11.84 7.70
CA TYR A 65 -7.22 -10.89 8.36
C TYR A 65 -8.20 -10.21 7.40
N ARG A 66 -7.93 -10.20 6.10
CA ARG A 66 -8.79 -9.59 5.07
C ARG A 66 -9.70 -10.60 4.37
N GLN A 67 -9.54 -11.90 4.66
CA GLN A 67 -10.42 -12.90 4.08
C GLN A 67 -11.84 -12.69 4.62
N VAL A 68 -12.75 -12.36 3.71
CA VAL A 68 -14.17 -12.30 4.01
C VAL A 68 -14.65 -13.73 4.24
N PRO A 69 -15.39 -14.00 5.32
CA PRO A 69 -15.99 -15.32 5.52
C PRO A 69 -16.86 -15.72 4.33
N ASP A 70 -16.89 -17.01 3.99
CA ASP A 70 -17.64 -17.54 2.82
C ASP A 70 -19.11 -17.11 2.81
N TRP A 71 -19.73 -16.94 3.98
CA TRP A 71 -21.12 -16.49 4.08
C TRP A 71 -21.32 -15.04 3.59
N GLN A 72 -20.31 -14.18 3.73
CA GLN A 72 -20.35 -12.80 3.24
C GLN A 72 -20.00 -12.72 1.75
N ALA A 73 -19.19 -13.67 1.25
CA ALA A 73 -18.91 -13.86 -0.18
C ALA A 73 -20.11 -14.44 -0.97
N ARG A 74 -21.13 -15.02 -0.30
CA ARG A 74 -22.36 -15.50 -0.94
C ARG A 74 -23.29 -14.38 -1.41
N SER A 75 -23.13 -13.16 -0.89
CA SER A 75 -23.90 -11.99 -1.34
C SER A 75 -23.01 -11.08 -2.19
N TRP A 76 -23.39 -10.88 -3.45
CA TRP A 76 -22.71 -9.96 -4.35
C TRP A 76 -23.32 -8.56 -4.21
N ARG A 77 -22.49 -7.55 -4.00
CA ARG A 77 -22.88 -6.14 -4.13
C ARG A 77 -22.32 -5.64 -5.45
N VAL A 78 -23.18 -5.00 -6.24
CA VAL A 78 -22.81 -4.39 -7.50
C VAL A 78 -22.95 -2.89 -7.33
N ASP A 79 -21.87 -2.15 -7.56
CA ASP A 79 -21.94 -0.70 -7.66
C ASP A 79 -22.31 -0.33 -9.10
N GLU A 80 -23.36 0.46 -9.26
CA GLU A 80 -23.72 1.07 -10.54
C GLU A 80 -23.16 2.50 -10.60
N THR A 81 -22.32 2.78 -11.59
CA THR A 81 -21.75 4.12 -11.82
C THR A 81 -22.01 4.57 -13.24
N TYR A 82 -22.51 5.80 -13.41
CA TYR A 82 -22.72 6.41 -14.72
C TYR A 82 -21.45 7.14 -15.16
N ILE A 83 -20.77 6.61 -16.17
CA ILE A 83 -19.48 7.13 -16.66
C ILE A 83 -19.56 7.51 -18.13
N ARG A 84 -18.71 8.46 -18.55
CA ARG A 84 -18.63 8.89 -19.94
C ARG A 84 -17.46 8.21 -20.65
N VAL A 85 -17.76 7.37 -21.63
CA VAL A 85 -16.76 6.63 -22.43
C VAL A 85 -16.84 7.10 -23.88
N GLY A 86 -15.77 7.67 -24.40
CA GLY A 86 -15.72 8.14 -25.79
C GLY A 86 -16.75 9.22 -26.14
N GLY A 87 -17.23 9.97 -25.15
CA GLY A 87 -18.25 11.01 -25.33
C GLY A 87 -19.69 10.57 -25.06
N THR A 88 -19.96 9.27 -25.02
CA THR A 88 -21.27 8.68 -24.72
C THR A 88 -21.35 8.28 -23.24
N TRP A 89 -22.51 8.46 -22.62
CA TRP A 89 -22.74 8.01 -21.26
C TRP A 89 -23.12 6.53 -21.21
N CYS A 90 -22.48 5.78 -20.31
CA CYS A 90 -22.67 4.35 -20.14
C CYS A 90 -22.79 3.99 -18.65
N TYR A 91 -23.55 2.95 -18.35
CA TYR A 91 -23.58 2.34 -17.02
C TYR A 91 -22.41 1.36 -16.88
N LEU A 92 -21.60 1.55 -15.84
CA LEU A 92 -20.57 0.63 -15.41
C LEU A 92 -21.05 -0.08 -14.14
N TYR A 93 -21.09 -1.40 -14.20
CA TYR A 93 -21.37 -2.28 -13.06
C TYR A 93 -20.04 -2.89 -12.58
N ARG A 94 -19.70 -2.74 -11.30
CA ARG A 94 -18.47 -3.29 -10.69
C ARG A 94 -18.74 -4.01 -9.37
#